data_AF-A0A0M9ZVZ9-F1
#
_entry.id   AF-A0A0M9ZVZ9-F1
#
_cell.length_a   1.000
_cell.length_b   1.000
_cell.length_c   1.000
_cell.angle_alpha   90.00
_cell.angle_beta   90.00
_cell.angle_gamma   90.00
#
_symmetry.space_group_name_H-M   'P 1'
#
loop_
_entity.id
_entity.type
_entity.pdbx_description
1 polymer ?
#
loop_
_entity_poly.entity_id
_entity_poly.type
_entity_poly.pdbx_seq_one_letter_code
_entity_poly.pdbx_strand_id
1 'polypeptide(L)'
;MMHEFPTPPGAAEFSELVKKRLAEVKEAGGTRETVTVDWHGQPLHVEVIDVPLRELYFNPVTHRVRAQRSYNPVLDAALDTEPFSTASQDYLRHLLQAEPSDPNRRDTEFDKLRESLRDFGQNEPGLITHHGVLVNGNTRAAALREIGAQTMRVGVLPESFKGPDIIAVELSLQLRPDNRRDYSYINRLLAMEEQAELGRAPEVIAKEFRIRVATYEQERWILGVIRDQINRSKSDGSPAALRLIDFEDQQEKLKELHRAYNAVYSSDPDQAEALKEMRLAAINLGFAKTAVRTIENATTFRNDYLDHRLPKDLVPVVVAGESIPVPGLGVSVSATIPAVAAARALNDQVLKAKAAARAVSEGVDTTEAVATFNRIKEAFDGAIDVADRQNRLKKRRQLASERLAEASMDIDQCVTDFVQARASRSLDEDAFDDALLKLRTSLRKLAQQVGRGIQNPGEGVAWLHDAAAAEGTK
;
A
#
# COMPACT_ATOMS: atom_id res chain seq x y z
N MET A 1 22.44 5.28 7.11
CA MET A 1 23.41 5.57 8.20
C MET A 1 22.61 5.95 9.43
N MET A 2 22.72 5.19 10.51
CA MET A 2 22.08 5.58 11.78
C MET A 2 22.84 6.77 12.35
N HIS A 3 22.17 7.92 12.46
CA HIS A 3 22.71 9.06 13.18
C HIS A 3 22.51 8.84 14.68
N GLU A 4 23.61 8.74 15.43
CA GLU A 4 23.55 8.96 16.87
C GLU A 4 23.23 10.45 17.09
N PHE A 5 22.08 10.72 17.70
CA PHE A 5 21.70 12.08 18.02
C PHE A 5 22.50 12.59 19.22
N PRO A 6 22.77 13.91 19.28
CA PRO A 6 23.38 14.52 20.45
C PRO A 6 22.58 14.21 21.72
N THR A 7 23.22 14.29 22.87
CA THR A 7 22.52 14.18 24.15
C THR A 7 21.56 15.38 24.32
N PRO A 8 20.30 15.18 24.77
CA PRO A 8 19.36 16.29 24.90
C PRO A 8 19.79 17.30 25.98
N PRO A 9 19.33 18.57 25.89
CA PRO A 9 19.61 19.58 26.91
C PRO A 9 19.12 19.14 28.29
N GLY A 10 19.96 19.29 29.32
CA GLY A 10 19.64 18.91 30.70
C GLY A 10 19.73 17.40 31.00
N ALA A 11 20.22 16.58 30.07
CA ALA A 11 20.28 15.13 30.25
C ALA A 11 21.07 14.65 31.48
N ALA A 12 22.11 15.37 31.89
CA ALA A 12 22.88 15.02 33.09
C ALA A 12 22.03 15.17 34.36
N GLU A 13 21.33 16.31 34.49
CA GLU A 13 20.41 16.57 35.60
C GLU A 13 19.25 15.57 35.61
N PHE A 14 18.69 15.28 34.44
CA PHE A 14 17.62 14.30 34.30
C PHE A 14 18.10 12.87 34.63
N SER A 15 19.32 12.50 34.25
CA SER A 15 19.89 11.19 34.58
C SER A 15 20.04 11.01 36.08
N GLU A 16 20.48 12.04 36.81
CA GLU A 16 20.55 12.00 38.27
C GLU A 16 19.16 11.90 38.92
N LEU A 17 18.16 12.61 38.38
CA LEU A 17 16.76 12.44 38.79
C LEU A 17 16.32 10.98 38.61
N VAL A 18 16.57 10.39 37.45
CA VAL A 18 16.23 9.00 37.14
C VAL A 18 16.91 8.04 38.11
N LYS A 19 18.21 8.19 38.36
CA LYS A 19 18.95 7.34 39.32
C LYS A 19 18.34 7.44 40.72
N LYS A 20 18.02 8.64 41.17
CA LYS A 20 17.37 8.87 42.47
C LYS A 20 16.01 8.19 42.53
N ARG A 21 15.15 8.38 41.53
CA ARG A 21 13.82 7.74 41.48
C ARG A 21 13.90 6.22 41.45
N LEU A 22 14.83 5.66 40.69
CA LEU A 22 15.06 4.22 40.65
C LEU A 22 15.57 3.67 41.99
N ALA A 23 16.41 4.43 42.72
CA ALA A 23 16.84 4.07 44.06
C ALA A 23 15.66 4.09 45.06
N GLU A 24 14.84 5.15 45.03
CA GLU A 24 13.63 5.27 45.85
C GLU A 24 12.68 4.06 45.63
N VAL A 25 12.44 3.68 44.38
CA VAL A 25 11.61 2.49 44.03
C VAL A 25 12.25 1.19 44.52
N LYS A 26 13.58 1.07 44.47
CA LYS A 26 14.29 -0.12 44.96
C LYS A 26 14.20 -0.26 46.48
N GLU A 27 14.34 0.84 47.20
CA GLU A 27 14.35 0.90 48.68
C GLU A 27 12.95 0.80 49.30
N ALA A 28 11.89 1.22 48.59
CA ALA A 28 10.52 1.22 49.10
C ALA A 28 9.94 -0.16 49.47
N GLY A 29 10.61 -1.27 49.12
CA GLY A 29 10.32 -2.62 49.63
C GLY A 29 8.96 -3.23 49.24
N GLY A 30 8.16 -2.56 48.40
CA GLY A 30 6.84 -3.02 47.93
C GLY A 30 6.85 -3.66 46.53
N THR A 31 5.66 -4.02 46.04
CA THR A 31 5.48 -4.52 44.66
C THR A 31 5.84 -3.42 43.67
N ARG A 32 6.88 -3.66 42.85
CA ARG A 32 7.37 -2.70 41.86
C ARG A 32 6.59 -2.81 40.56
N GLU A 33 6.15 -1.69 40.04
CA GLU A 33 5.61 -1.63 38.69
C GLU A 33 6.76 -1.78 37.70
N THR A 34 6.66 -2.73 36.77
CA THR A 34 7.67 -2.97 35.74
C THR A 34 7.02 -3.06 34.37
N VAL A 35 7.77 -2.70 33.33
CA VAL A 35 7.40 -2.93 31.94
C VAL A 35 8.32 -4.00 31.36
N THR A 36 7.74 -4.98 30.66
CA THR A 36 8.50 -6.01 29.96
C THR A 36 8.75 -5.59 28.52
N VAL A 37 10.00 -5.33 28.18
CA VAL A 37 10.46 -5.09 26.81
C VAL A 37 11.08 -6.36 26.23
N ASP A 38 11.01 -6.52 24.91
CA ASP A 38 11.73 -7.60 24.22
C ASP A 38 13.07 -7.05 23.74
N TRP A 39 14.16 -7.67 24.19
CA TRP A 39 15.52 -7.37 23.77
C TRP A 39 16.17 -8.65 23.21
N HIS A 40 16.37 -8.69 21.89
CA HIS A 40 16.91 -9.85 21.17
C HIS A 40 16.18 -11.18 21.46
N GLY A 41 14.85 -11.14 21.62
CA GLY A 41 14.02 -12.31 21.91
C GLY A 41 14.02 -12.72 23.38
N GLN A 42 14.67 -11.96 24.25
CA GLN A 42 14.66 -12.17 25.70
C GLN A 42 13.79 -11.10 26.37
N PRO A 43 12.90 -11.48 27.31
CA PRO A 43 12.15 -10.52 28.09
C PRO A 43 13.09 -9.80 29.07
N LEU A 44 13.10 -8.47 28.99
CA LEU A 44 13.80 -7.60 29.93
C LEU A 44 12.75 -6.78 30.71
N HIS A 45 12.78 -6.89 32.03
CA HIS A 45 11.91 -6.10 32.91
C HIS A 45 12.63 -4.80 33.29
N VAL A 46 11.99 -3.67 33.00
CA VAL A 46 12.46 -2.34 33.40
C VAL A 46 11.53 -1.75 34.45
N GLU A 47 12.13 -1.11 35.45
CA GLU A 47 11.41 -0.46 36.55
C GLU A 47 10.69 0.80 36.04
N VAL A 48 9.47 1.02 36.55
CA VAL A 48 8.64 2.19 36.21
C VAL A 48 8.79 3.27 37.27
N ILE A 49 8.97 4.51 36.81
CA ILE A 49 9.05 5.71 37.64
C ILE A 49 8.10 6.79 37.11
N ASP A 50 7.69 7.69 37.99
CA ASP A 50 7.03 8.95 37.62
C ASP A 50 8.07 10.04 37.37
N VAL A 51 7.99 10.69 36.20
CA VAL A 51 8.90 11.78 35.81
C VAL A 51 8.15 13.02 35.32
N PRO A 52 8.72 14.22 35.47
CA PRO A 52 8.12 15.44 34.93
C PRO A 52 8.01 15.42 33.41
N LEU A 53 6.81 15.65 32.86
CA LEU A 53 6.56 15.63 31.41
C LEU A 53 7.36 16.70 30.64
N ARG A 54 7.67 17.82 31.28
CA ARG A 54 8.42 18.94 30.70
C ARG A 54 9.90 18.60 30.43
N GLU A 55 10.42 17.58 31.10
CA GLU A 55 11.83 17.17 31.01
C GLU A 55 12.03 16.02 30.00
N LEU A 56 10.93 15.50 29.44
CA LEU A 56 10.96 14.48 28.41
C LEU A 56 11.12 15.10 27.01
N TYR A 57 11.84 14.41 26.14
CA TYR A 57 11.98 14.76 24.74
C TYR A 57 11.33 13.69 23.86
N PHE A 58 10.63 14.11 22.81
CA PHE A 58 10.19 13.19 21.76
C PHE A 58 11.41 12.63 21.05
N ASN A 59 11.34 11.35 20.70
CA ASN A 59 12.39 10.69 19.93
C ASN A 59 12.39 11.20 18.47
N PRO A 60 13.47 11.85 18.00
CA PRO A 60 13.57 12.39 16.62
C PRO A 60 13.50 11.32 15.52
N VAL A 61 13.85 10.07 15.86
CA VAL A 61 13.77 8.92 14.95
C VAL A 61 12.59 8.01 15.22
N THR A 62 11.56 8.51 15.92
CA THR A 62 10.39 7.67 16.13
C THR A 62 9.81 7.23 14.79
N HIS A 63 9.66 5.92 14.65
CA HIS A 63 9.16 5.30 13.42
C HIS A 63 7.71 5.71 13.13
N ARG A 64 7.01 6.26 14.14
CA ARG A 64 5.61 6.67 14.09
C ARG A 64 5.33 7.77 13.06
N VAL A 65 6.26 8.69 12.87
CA VAL A 65 6.08 9.90 12.02
C VAL A 65 7.12 10.03 10.91
N ARG A 66 7.92 8.98 10.68
CA ARG A 66 9.10 9.05 9.81
C ARG A 66 8.76 9.43 8.38
N ALA A 67 7.69 8.87 7.81
CA ALA A 67 7.21 9.24 6.48
C ALA A 67 6.72 10.69 6.44
N GLN A 68 6.03 11.12 7.50
CA GLN A 68 5.40 12.44 7.64
C GLN A 68 6.42 13.56 7.85
N ARG A 69 7.64 13.27 8.35
CA ARG A 69 8.71 14.26 8.52
C ARG A 69 9.00 15.05 7.24
N SER A 70 8.95 14.39 6.07
CA SER A 70 9.15 15.03 4.77
C SER A 70 8.08 16.05 4.36
N TYR A 71 7.01 16.21 5.17
CA TYR A 71 5.93 17.15 4.92
C TYR A 71 6.44 18.60 4.84
N ASN A 72 7.32 18.99 5.77
CA ASN A 72 8.05 20.25 5.75
C ASN A 72 9.56 19.98 5.70
N PRO A 73 10.21 20.06 4.52
CA PRO A 73 11.63 19.74 4.36
C PRO A 73 12.58 20.58 5.21
N VAL A 74 12.22 21.85 5.48
CA VAL A 74 13.05 22.76 6.30
C VAL A 74 13.03 22.31 7.76
N LEU A 75 11.84 22.00 8.29
CA LEU A 75 11.72 21.48 9.66
C LEU A 75 12.26 20.05 9.78
N ASP A 76 12.18 19.25 8.71
CA ASP A 76 12.81 17.93 8.67
C ASP A 76 14.33 18.00 8.79
N ALA A 77 14.97 18.90 8.03
CA ALA A 77 16.41 19.12 8.13
C ALA A 77 16.83 19.59 9.54
N ALA A 78 15.99 20.41 10.19
CA ALA A 78 16.22 20.84 11.57
C ALA A 78 16.17 19.69 12.59
N LEU A 79 15.40 18.62 12.32
CA LEU A 79 15.40 17.43 13.17
C LEU A 79 16.74 16.68 13.14
N ASP A 80 17.49 16.79 12.04
CA ASP A 80 18.79 16.13 11.91
C ASP A 80 19.91 16.96 12.53
N THR A 81 19.85 18.30 12.44
CA THR A 81 20.89 19.20 12.99
C THR A 81 20.64 19.59 14.44
N GLU A 82 19.39 19.87 14.80
CA GLU A 82 18.97 20.37 16.12
C GLU A 82 17.72 19.62 16.63
N PRO A 83 17.81 18.29 16.83
CA PRO A 83 16.67 17.41 17.17
C PRO A 83 15.87 17.81 18.43
N PHE A 84 16.54 18.44 19.39
CA PHE A 84 15.99 18.77 20.71
C PHE A 84 15.71 20.26 20.89
N SER A 85 15.81 21.05 19.81
CA SER A 85 15.37 22.44 19.84
C SER A 85 13.85 22.53 20.01
N THR A 86 13.36 23.67 20.48
CA THR A 86 11.91 23.91 20.61
C THR A 86 11.19 23.74 19.27
N ALA A 87 11.75 24.27 18.19
CA ALA A 87 11.15 24.14 16.85
C ALA A 87 11.03 22.68 16.38
N SER A 88 12.08 21.88 16.58
CA SER A 88 12.11 20.46 16.25
C SER A 88 11.11 19.65 17.08
N GLN A 89 11.06 19.88 18.39
CA GLN A 89 10.14 19.19 19.28
C GLN A 89 8.67 19.59 19.03
N ASP A 90 8.43 20.85 18.67
CA ASP A 90 7.12 21.35 18.26
C ASP A 90 6.66 20.72 16.94
N TYR A 91 7.59 20.53 15.99
CA TYR A 91 7.29 19.85 14.74
C TYR A 91 6.94 18.37 14.95
N LEU A 92 7.73 17.64 15.76
CA LEU A 92 7.39 16.26 16.13
C LEU A 92 6.03 16.19 16.83
N ARG A 93 5.74 17.12 17.75
CA ARG A 93 4.43 17.21 18.42
C ARG A 93 3.31 17.34 17.40
N HIS A 94 3.44 18.25 16.44
CA HIS A 94 2.47 18.45 15.38
C HIS A 94 2.23 17.17 14.58
N LEU A 95 3.30 16.50 14.12
CA LEU A 95 3.17 15.26 13.35
C LEU A 95 2.54 14.11 14.16
N LEU A 96 2.82 14.01 15.46
CA LEU A 96 2.24 13.00 16.35
C LEU A 96 0.73 13.19 16.56
N GLN A 97 0.23 14.41 16.36
CA GLN A 97 -1.19 14.79 16.48
C GLN A 97 -1.94 14.76 15.15
N ALA A 98 -1.22 14.63 14.04
CA ALA A 98 -1.77 14.73 12.70
C ALA A 98 -2.09 13.37 12.07
N GLU A 99 -2.95 13.40 11.06
CA GLU A 99 -3.32 12.22 10.27
C GLU A 99 -2.10 11.75 9.47
N PRO A 100 -1.75 10.43 9.48
CA PRO A 100 -0.56 9.95 8.77
C PRO A 100 -0.58 10.20 7.25
N SER A 101 -1.76 10.23 6.65
CA SER A 101 -1.98 10.50 5.22
C SER A 101 -2.02 11.98 4.87
N ASP A 102 -2.37 12.86 5.82
CA ASP A 102 -2.43 14.31 5.63
C ASP A 102 -2.07 15.06 6.93
N PRO A 103 -0.80 15.50 7.07
CA PRO A 103 -0.35 16.24 8.23
C PRO A 103 -1.08 17.57 8.51
N ASN A 104 -1.89 18.10 7.58
CA ASN A 104 -2.73 19.27 7.85
C ASN A 104 -3.98 18.95 8.68
N ARG A 105 -4.35 17.68 8.74
CA ARG A 105 -5.56 17.23 9.41
C ARG A 105 -5.19 16.64 10.75
N ARG A 106 -5.99 16.96 11.76
CA ARG A 106 -5.85 16.37 13.09
C ARG A 106 -6.32 14.92 13.06
N ASP A 107 -5.58 14.05 13.72
CA ASP A 107 -5.88 12.62 13.78
C ASP A 107 -6.99 12.33 14.81
N THR A 108 -8.06 11.67 14.35
CA THR A 108 -9.18 11.29 15.21
C THR A 108 -8.79 10.25 16.27
N GLU A 109 -7.81 9.38 15.96
CA GLU A 109 -7.32 8.40 16.95
C GLU A 109 -6.51 9.07 18.06
N PHE A 110 -5.81 10.16 17.75
CA PHE A 110 -5.16 11.01 18.74
C PHE A 110 -6.19 11.62 19.70
N ASP A 111 -7.31 12.15 19.18
CA ASP A 111 -8.35 12.74 20.03
C ASP A 111 -9.01 11.72 20.96
N LYS A 112 -9.28 10.50 20.46
CA LYS A 112 -9.76 9.39 21.30
C LYS A 112 -8.76 9.02 22.40
N LEU A 113 -7.46 8.98 22.08
CA LEU A 113 -6.41 8.73 23.08
C LEU A 113 -6.38 9.83 24.14
N ARG A 114 -6.46 11.09 23.72
CA ARG A 114 -6.47 12.26 24.62
C ARG A 114 -7.67 12.24 25.57
N GLU A 115 -8.86 11.94 25.05
CA GLU A 115 -10.08 11.80 25.86
C GLU A 115 -9.95 10.63 26.84
N SER A 116 -9.46 9.47 26.38
CA SER A 116 -9.21 8.33 27.25
C SER A 116 -8.22 8.64 28.38
N LEU A 117 -7.14 9.40 28.10
CA LEU A 117 -6.18 9.81 29.13
C LEU A 117 -6.75 10.82 30.12
N ARG A 118 -7.69 11.68 29.68
CA ARG A 118 -8.39 12.61 30.56
C ARG A 118 -9.33 11.89 31.51
N ASP A 119 -10.10 10.93 30.99
CA ASP A 119 -11.18 10.28 31.72
C ASP A 119 -10.69 9.14 32.61
N PHE A 120 -9.68 8.40 32.15
CA PHE A 120 -9.19 7.19 32.81
C PHE A 120 -7.72 7.26 33.25
N GLY A 121 -7.02 8.36 32.93
CA GLY A 121 -5.60 8.48 33.21
C GLY A 121 -4.72 7.60 32.32
N GLN A 122 -3.43 7.56 32.63
CA GLN A 122 -2.48 6.69 31.96
C GLN A 122 -2.64 5.26 32.50
N ASN A 123 -3.00 4.28 31.67
CA ASN A 123 -3.04 2.86 32.06
C ASN A 123 -1.70 2.14 31.84
N GLU A 124 -1.03 2.45 30.73
CA GLU A 124 0.24 1.84 30.36
C GLU A 124 1.39 2.85 30.52
N PRO A 125 2.49 2.48 31.17
CA PRO A 125 3.69 3.31 31.21
C PRO A 125 4.27 3.55 29.80
N GLY A 126 4.93 4.69 29.62
CA GLY A 126 5.81 4.91 28.46
C GLY A 126 7.16 4.20 28.65
N LEU A 127 8.09 4.46 27.76
CA LEU A 127 9.46 3.96 27.87
C LEU A 127 10.44 5.07 27.52
N ILE A 128 11.46 5.27 28.34
CA ILE A 128 12.46 6.32 28.14
C ILE A 128 13.89 5.77 28.23
N THR A 129 14.82 6.51 27.63
CA THR A 129 16.26 6.37 27.92
C THR A 129 16.61 7.05 29.26
N HIS A 130 17.80 6.79 29.78
CA HIS A 130 18.34 7.49 30.96
C HIS A 130 18.50 9.01 30.77
N HIS A 131 18.43 9.50 29.52
CA HIS A 131 18.55 10.92 29.17
C HIS A 131 17.20 11.59 28.91
N GLY A 132 16.08 10.91 29.18
CA GLY A 132 14.74 11.50 29.04
C GLY A 132 14.18 11.49 27.61
N VAL A 133 14.75 10.71 26.71
CA VAL A 133 14.21 10.54 25.35
C VAL A 133 13.16 9.43 25.33
N LEU A 134 11.97 9.73 24.79
CA LEU A 134 10.83 8.82 24.70
C LEU A 134 11.02 7.74 23.62
N VAL A 135 11.36 6.53 24.04
CA VAL A 135 11.43 5.35 23.14
C VAL A 135 10.04 4.84 22.79
N ASN A 136 9.12 4.83 23.75
CA ASN A 136 7.71 4.52 23.54
C ASN A 136 6.83 5.51 24.29
N GLY A 137 5.64 5.78 23.75
CA GLY A 137 4.69 6.71 24.33
C GLY A 137 4.84 8.15 23.84
N ASN A 138 5.51 8.40 22.70
CA ASN A 138 5.61 9.74 22.09
C ASN A 138 4.23 10.40 21.93
N THR A 139 3.28 9.73 21.28
CA THR A 139 1.91 10.24 21.10
C THR A 139 1.18 10.41 22.44
N ARG A 140 1.42 9.51 23.40
CA ARG A 140 0.84 9.58 24.75
C ARG A 140 1.36 10.80 25.52
N ALA A 141 2.66 11.07 25.45
CA ALA A 141 3.26 12.26 26.04
C ALA A 141 2.72 13.54 25.40
N ALA A 142 2.51 13.57 24.09
CA ALA A 142 1.87 14.69 23.41
C ALA A 142 0.44 14.93 23.90
N ALA A 143 -0.35 13.86 24.06
CA ALA A 143 -1.72 13.94 24.58
C ALA A 143 -1.77 14.36 26.07
N LEU A 144 -0.88 13.81 26.91
CA LEU A 144 -0.75 14.19 28.32
C LEU A 144 -0.39 15.67 28.49
N ARG A 145 0.52 16.18 27.66
CA ARG A 145 0.86 17.61 27.62
C ARG A 145 -0.35 18.47 27.25
N GLU A 146 -1.15 18.04 26.27
CA GLU A 146 -2.32 18.78 25.81
C GLU A 146 -3.43 18.87 26.87
N ILE A 147 -3.59 17.84 27.71
CA ILE A 147 -4.54 17.87 28.84
C ILE A 147 -3.96 18.51 30.11
N GLY A 148 -2.72 19.03 30.06
CA GLY A 148 -2.08 19.72 31.19
C GLY A 148 -1.53 18.81 32.29
N ALA A 149 -1.32 17.52 32.01
CA ALA A 149 -0.71 16.61 32.98
C ALA A 149 0.74 17.05 33.29
N GLN A 150 1.16 16.87 34.55
CA GLN A 150 2.47 17.32 35.01
C GLN A 150 3.54 16.22 34.94
N THR A 151 3.13 14.96 35.10
CA THR A 151 4.01 13.80 35.13
C THR A 151 3.54 12.72 34.16
N MET A 152 4.44 11.79 33.86
CA MET A 152 4.17 10.59 33.09
C MET A 152 4.87 9.40 33.74
N ARG A 153 4.16 8.28 33.83
CA ARG A 153 4.72 6.99 34.25
C ARG A 153 5.51 6.38 33.10
N VAL A 154 6.76 6.03 33.32
CA VAL A 154 7.68 5.52 32.29
C VAL A 154 8.58 4.42 32.83
N GLY A 155 8.77 3.37 32.05
CA GLY A 155 9.85 2.41 32.24
C GLY A 155 11.19 3.01 31.79
N VAL A 156 12.27 2.69 32.51
CA VAL A 156 13.61 3.21 32.19
C VAL A 156 14.48 2.13 31.58
N LEU A 157 14.86 2.29 30.31
CA LEU A 157 15.79 1.37 29.63
C LEU A 157 17.18 1.44 30.25
N PRO A 158 17.96 0.34 30.28
CA PRO A 158 19.32 0.34 30.83
C PRO A 158 20.23 1.42 30.23
N GLU A 159 21.13 1.97 31.04
CA GLU A 159 22.08 3.01 30.62
C GLU A 159 23.04 2.50 29.53
N SER A 160 23.23 1.19 29.44
CA SER A 160 24.07 0.53 28.43
C SER A 160 23.45 0.49 27.02
N PHE A 161 22.15 0.78 26.88
CA PHE A 161 21.45 0.70 25.60
C PHE A 161 21.91 1.81 24.66
N LYS A 162 22.29 1.43 23.44
CA LYS A 162 22.71 2.37 22.39
C LYS A 162 21.59 2.58 21.37
N GLY A 163 21.83 3.45 20.39
CA GLY A 163 20.88 3.74 19.31
C GLY A 163 20.23 2.49 18.69
N PRO A 164 21.01 1.47 18.26
CA PRO A 164 20.46 0.23 17.71
C PRO A 164 19.55 -0.53 18.69
N ASP A 165 19.91 -0.59 19.99
CA ASP A 165 19.10 -1.26 21.01
C ASP A 165 17.76 -0.52 21.21
N ILE A 166 17.81 0.81 21.27
CA ILE A 166 16.64 1.68 21.43
C ILE A 166 15.67 1.47 20.25
N ILE A 167 16.19 1.42 19.03
CA ILE A 167 15.40 1.22 17.81
C ILE A 167 14.80 -0.18 17.77
N ALA A 168 15.56 -1.22 18.14
CA ALA A 168 15.06 -2.58 18.23
C ALA A 168 13.91 -2.71 19.25
N VAL A 169 14.04 -2.05 20.42
CA VAL A 169 12.98 -2.03 21.43
C VAL A 169 11.75 -1.24 20.99
N GLU A 170 11.93 -0.06 20.38
CA GLU A 170 10.82 0.72 19.84
C GLU A 170 10.03 -0.14 18.83
N LEU A 171 10.73 -0.78 17.89
CA LEU A 171 10.10 -1.59 16.86
C LEU A 171 9.41 -2.82 17.45
N SER A 172 10.07 -3.55 18.36
CA SER A 172 9.49 -4.76 18.97
C SER A 172 8.22 -4.44 19.76
N LEU A 173 8.21 -3.30 20.46
CA LEU A 173 7.02 -2.81 21.13
C LEU A 173 5.94 -2.47 20.12
N GLN A 174 6.25 -1.71 19.07
CA GLN A 174 5.26 -1.25 18.10
C GLN A 174 4.57 -2.39 17.31
N LEU A 175 5.25 -3.53 17.13
CA LEU A 175 4.69 -4.72 16.45
C LEU A 175 3.84 -5.63 17.35
N ARG A 176 3.68 -5.32 18.65
CA ARG A 176 2.82 -6.11 19.55
C ARG A 176 1.34 -5.91 19.18
N PRO A 177 0.53 -6.99 19.19
CA PRO A 177 -0.88 -6.93 18.81
C PRO A 177 -1.74 -6.11 19.78
N ASP A 178 -1.29 -5.93 21.02
CA ASP A 178 -1.98 -5.12 22.03
C ASP A 178 -1.77 -3.61 21.84
N ASN A 179 -0.95 -3.20 20.87
CA ASN A 179 -0.83 -1.78 20.56
C ASN A 179 -2.09 -1.25 19.90
N ARG A 180 -2.71 -0.29 20.57
CA ARG A 180 -3.98 0.32 20.17
C ARG A 180 -3.95 1.06 18.83
N ARG A 181 -2.78 1.33 18.23
CA ARG A 181 -2.70 2.03 16.95
C ARG A 181 -1.63 1.44 16.04
N ASP A 182 -2.07 0.86 14.92
CA ASP A 182 -1.20 0.27 13.90
C ASP A 182 -0.22 1.29 13.32
N TYR A 183 0.88 0.79 12.77
CA TYR A 183 1.76 1.57 11.88
C TYR A 183 1.00 2.04 10.65
N SER A 184 1.26 3.28 10.21
CA SER A 184 0.91 3.66 8.85
C SER A 184 1.66 2.76 7.87
N TYR A 185 1.06 2.47 6.72
CA TYR A 185 1.61 1.57 5.72
C TYR A 185 3.03 1.96 5.32
N ILE A 186 3.27 3.25 5.04
CA ILE A 186 4.59 3.70 4.60
C ILE A 186 5.62 3.62 5.74
N ASN A 187 5.24 3.99 6.97
CA ASN A 187 6.12 3.84 8.12
C ASN A 187 6.49 2.37 8.37
N ARG A 188 5.56 1.44 8.14
CA ARG A 188 5.84 0.00 8.20
C ARG A 188 6.86 -0.43 7.14
N LEU A 189 6.75 0.08 5.92
CA LEU A 189 7.74 -0.21 4.85
C LEU A 189 9.14 0.28 5.22
N LEU A 190 9.24 1.50 5.75
CA LEU A 190 10.51 2.09 6.19
C LEU A 190 11.13 1.29 7.34
N ALA A 191 10.31 0.86 8.31
CA ALA A 191 10.78 0.04 9.43
C ALA A 191 11.38 -1.29 8.95
N MET A 192 10.73 -1.98 8.01
CA MET A 192 11.27 -3.23 7.42
C MET A 192 12.60 -3.01 6.71
N GLU A 193 12.73 -1.90 5.98
CA GLU A 193 13.98 -1.57 5.30
C GLU A 193 15.12 -1.31 6.27
N GLU A 194 14.87 -0.54 7.33
CA GLU A 194 15.91 -0.24 8.31
C GLU A 194 16.43 -1.52 8.97
N GLN A 195 15.54 -2.48 9.25
CA GLN A 195 15.97 -3.79 9.73
C GLN A 195 16.84 -4.54 8.70
N ALA A 196 16.54 -4.39 7.40
CA ALA A 196 17.35 -4.98 6.34
C ALA A 196 18.72 -4.27 6.19
N GLU A 197 18.77 -2.95 6.34
CA GLU A 197 20.02 -2.16 6.34
C GLU A 197 20.93 -2.50 7.52
N LEU A 198 20.36 -2.96 8.64
CA LEU A 198 21.09 -3.54 9.77
C LEU A 198 21.63 -4.96 9.50
N GLY A 199 21.46 -5.48 8.29
CA GLY A 199 21.97 -6.80 7.90
C GLY A 199 21.13 -7.96 8.42
N ARG A 200 19.90 -7.73 8.88
CA ARG A 200 19.03 -8.80 9.37
C ARG A 200 18.44 -9.59 8.20
N ALA A 201 18.33 -10.90 8.38
CA ALA A 201 17.81 -11.80 7.36
C ALA A 201 16.29 -11.60 7.12
N PRO A 202 15.80 -11.72 5.86
CA PRO A 202 14.38 -11.57 5.53
C PRO A 202 13.43 -12.41 6.38
N GLU A 203 13.82 -13.63 6.75
CA GLU A 203 13.02 -14.56 7.55
C GLU A 203 12.79 -14.02 8.98
N VAL A 204 13.81 -13.39 9.54
CA VAL A 204 13.76 -12.80 10.89
C VAL A 204 12.85 -11.58 10.86
N ILE A 205 13.02 -10.71 9.87
CA ILE A 205 12.19 -9.51 9.70
C ILE A 205 10.72 -9.92 9.48
N ALA A 206 10.45 -10.85 8.55
CA ALA A 206 9.10 -11.30 8.28
C ALA A 206 8.41 -11.89 9.52
N LYS A 207 9.15 -12.66 10.35
CA LYS A 207 8.64 -13.21 11.61
C LYS A 207 8.26 -12.12 12.61
N GLU A 208 9.09 -11.09 12.80
CA GLU A 208 8.80 -9.98 13.73
C GLU A 208 7.58 -9.18 13.30
N PHE A 209 7.47 -8.88 12.01
CA PHE A 209 6.32 -8.18 11.44
C PHE A 209 5.09 -9.10 11.25
N ARG A 210 5.19 -10.38 11.63
CA ARG A 210 4.12 -11.40 11.55
C ARG A 210 3.54 -11.54 10.14
N ILE A 211 4.42 -11.51 9.14
CA ILE A 211 4.08 -11.67 7.72
C ILE A 211 4.85 -12.84 7.11
N ARG A 212 4.47 -13.22 5.88
CA ARG A 212 5.23 -14.21 5.10
C ARG A 212 6.44 -13.52 4.44
N VAL A 213 7.51 -14.27 4.20
CA VAL A 213 8.70 -13.77 3.48
C VAL A 213 8.32 -13.18 2.11
N ALA A 214 7.44 -13.87 1.36
CA ALA A 214 6.94 -13.35 0.08
C ALA A 214 6.21 -11.99 0.21
N THR A 215 5.56 -11.72 1.35
CA THR A 215 4.94 -10.41 1.62
C THR A 215 5.99 -9.35 1.92
N TYR A 216 7.05 -9.70 2.67
CA TYR A 216 8.19 -8.81 2.90
C TYR A 216 8.88 -8.44 1.58
N GLU A 217 9.18 -9.41 0.72
CA GLU A 217 9.80 -9.17 -0.60
C GLU A 217 8.93 -8.27 -1.49
N GLN A 218 7.62 -8.54 -1.55
CA GLN A 218 6.66 -7.69 -2.22
C GLN A 218 6.72 -6.25 -1.70
N GLU A 219 6.80 -6.07 -0.39
CA GLU A 219 6.79 -4.76 0.25
C GLU A 219 8.11 -4.01 0.08
N ARG A 220 9.25 -4.71 0.05
CA ARG A 220 10.55 -4.16 -0.35
C ARG A 220 10.52 -3.66 -1.81
N TRP A 221 9.94 -4.45 -2.72
CA TRP A 221 9.75 -4.03 -4.10
C TRP A 221 8.87 -2.79 -4.21
N ILE A 222 7.74 -2.75 -3.48
CA ILE A 222 6.84 -1.59 -3.47
C ILE A 222 7.56 -0.33 -2.98
N LEU A 223 8.34 -0.41 -1.89
CA LEU A 223 9.10 0.75 -1.40
C LEU A 223 10.11 1.24 -2.44
N GLY A 224 10.79 0.32 -3.14
CA GLY A 224 11.67 0.66 -4.26
C GLY A 224 10.95 1.40 -5.38
N VAL A 225 9.76 0.93 -5.77
CA VAL A 225 8.91 1.60 -6.77
C VAL A 225 8.47 2.98 -6.30
N ILE A 226 8.02 3.13 -5.05
CA ILE A 226 7.62 4.45 -4.49
C ILE A 226 8.79 5.43 -4.58
N ARG A 227 10.01 5.01 -4.23
CA ARG A 227 11.21 5.86 -4.29
C ARG A 227 11.59 6.25 -5.72
N ASP A 228 11.49 5.33 -6.67
CA ASP A 228 11.68 5.64 -8.09
C ASP A 228 10.69 6.72 -8.55
N GLN A 229 9.40 6.58 -8.21
CA GLN A 229 8.37 7.57 -8.53
C GLN A 229 8.64 8.93 -7.88
N ILE A 230 9.04 8.96 -6.60
CA ILE A 230 9.42 10.18 -5.89
C ILE A 230 10.61 10.85 -6.59
N ASN A 231 11.65 10.09 -6.93
CA ASN A 231 12.82 10.64 -7.60
C ASN A 231 12.49 11.23 -8.97
N ARG A 232 11.67 10.53 -9.76
CA ARG A 232 11.22 10.95 -11.10
C ARG A 232 10.22 12.10 -11.10
N SER A 233 9.55 12.34 -9.97
CA SER A 233 8.63 13.48 -9.81
C SER A 233 9.35 14.83 -9.71
N LYS A 234 10.64 14.84 -9.38
CA LYS A 234 11.46 16.05 -9.31
C LYS A 234 11.58 16.69 -10.70
N SER A 235 11.54 18.01 -10.74
CA SER A 235 11.77 18.79 -11.96
C SER A 235 12.89 19.79 -11.74
N ASP A 236 13.73 19.98 -12.76
CA ASP A 236 14.83 20.93 -12.68
C ASP A 236 14.30 22.34 -12.39
N GLY A 237 14.89 23.01 -11.40
CA GLY A 237 14.49 24.37 -11.01
C GLY A 237 13.21 24.45 -10.16
N SER A 238 12.58 23.33 -9.78
CA SER A 238 11.42 23.32 -8.88
C SER A 238 11.72 22.55 -7.59
N PRO A 239 11.38 23.10 -6.40
CA PRO A 239 11.45 22.34 -5.16
C PRO A 239 10.31 21.31 -5.02
N ALA A 240 9.35 21.29 -5.94
CA ALA A 240 8.21 20.38 -5.89
C ALA A 240 8.61 18.94 -6.20
N ALA A 241 8.26 18.03 -5.29
CA ALA A 241 8.42 16.59 -5.44
C ALA A 241 7.30 15.86 -4.70
N LEU A 242 6.94 14.67 -5.16
CA LEU A 242 6.14 13.76 -4.36
C LEU A 242 6.94 13.32 -3.12
N ARG A 243 6.21 12.98 -2.07
CA ARG A 243 6.70 12.54 -0.78
C ARG A 243 6.19 11.14 -0.48
N LEU A 244 6.80 10.50 0.52
CA LEU A 244 6.41 9.18 0.98
C LEU A 244 4.93 9.10 1.40
N ILE A 245 4.44 10.13 2.08
CA ILE A 245 3.04 10.24 2.50
C ILE A 245 2.04 10.28 1.34
N ASP A 246 2.45 10.71 0.14
CA ASP A 246 1.55 10.79 -1.03
C ASP A 246 1.11 9.40 -1.53
N PHE A 247 1.72 8.33 -0.99
CA PHE A 247 1.46 6.93 -1.31
C PHE A 247 0.79 6.15 -0.16
N GLU A 248 0.49 6.80 0.98
CA GLU A 248 -0.06 6.17 2.18
C GLU A 248 -1.34 5.36 1.87
N ASP A 249 -2.28 5.96 1.14
CA ASP A 249 -3.56 5.34 0.79
C ASP A 249 -3.51 4.44 -0.47
N GLN A 250 -2.30 4.11 -0.96
CA GLN A 250 -2.12 3.37 -2.22
C GLN A 250 -1.77 1.88 -2.01
N GLN A 251 -1.73 1.40 -0.77
CA GLN A 251 -1.30 0.05 -0.39
C GLN A 251 -1.90 -1.05 -1.27
N GLU A 252 -3.24 -1.15 -1.33
CA GLU A 252 -3.91 -2.24 -2.05
C GLU A 252 -3.66 -2.19 -3.56
N LYS A 253 -3.55 -0.98 -4.12
CA LYS A 253 -3.25 -0.80 -5.55
C LYS A 253 -1.81 -1.19 -5.88
N LEU A 254 -0.85 -0.84 -5.03
CA LEU A 254 0.56 -1.20 -5.19
C LEU A 254 0.80 -2.71 -4.99
N LYS A 255 0.09 -3.35 -4.06
CA LYS A 255 0.12 -4.82 -3.89
C LYS A 255 -0.44 -5.54 -5.12
N GLU A 256 -1.53 -5.05 -5.70
CA GLU A 256 -2.08 -5.64 -6.94
C GLU A 256 -1.18 -5.38 -8.16
N LEU A 257 -0.55 -4.21 -8.23
CA LEU A 257 0.44 -3.90 -9.25
C LEU A 257 1.57 -4.92 -9.25
N HIS A 258 2.19 -5.18 -8.09
CA HIS A 258 3.26 -6.17 -7.97
C HIS A 258 2.83 -7.57 -8.43
N ARG A 259 1.62 -8.01 -8.05
CA ARG A 259 1.07 -9.31 -8.48
C ARG A 259 0.92 -9.37 -10.00
N ALA A 260 0.35 -8.32 -10.60
CA ALA A 260 0.14 -8.25 -12.05
C ALA A 260 1.46 -8.15 -12.82
N TYR A 261 2.42 -7.39 -12.30
CA TYR A 261 3.78 -7.30 -12.85
C TYR A 261 4.44 -8.68 -12.89
N ASN A 262 4.49 -9.39 -11.75
CA ASN A 262 5.13 -10.71 -11.69
C ASN A 262 4.43 -11.76 -12.56
N ALA A 263 3.11 -11.67 -12.72
CA ALA A 263 2.35 -12.58 -13.58
C ALA A 263 2.73 -12.46 -15.07
N VAL A 264 3.19 -11.28 -15.50
CA VAL A 264 3.58 -11.02 -16.90
C VAL A 264 5.10 -11.12 -17.07
N TYR A 265 5.88 -10.78 -16.04
CA TYR A 265 7.33 -10.62 -16.12
C TYR A 265 8.06 -11.87 -16.63
N SER A 266 7.64 -13.07 -16.22
CA SER A 266 8.29 -14.31 -16.67
C SER A 266 8.11 -14.60 -18.16
N SER A 267 7.00 -14.15 -18.76
CA SER A 267 6.71 -14.36 -20.19
C SER A 267 7.15 -13.20 -21.07
N ASP A 268 7.00 -11.97 -20.57
CA ASP A 268 7.25 -10.74 -21.33
C ASP A 268 7.69 -9.62 -20.36
N PRO A 269 9.00 -9.52 -20.07
CA PRO A 269 9.54 -8.51 -19.16
C PRO A 269 9.24 -7.08 -19.60
N ASP A 270 9.30 -6.79 -20.89
CA ASP A 270 9.08 -5.44 -21.42
C ASP A 270 7.61 -5.04 -21.27
N GLN A 271 6.68 -5.95 -21.58
CA GLN A 271 5.27 -5.70 -21.34
C GLN A 271 4.96 -5.56 -19.85
N ALA A 272 5.63 -6.30 -18.97
CA ALA A 272 5.48 -6.14 -17.53
C ALA A 272 5.94 -4.75 -17.05
N GLU A 273 7.08 -4.26 -17.57
CA GLU A 273 7.58 -2.92 -17.30
C GLU A 273 6.64 -1.83 -17.82
N ALA A 274 6.14 -1.95 -19.05
CA ALA A 274 5.14 -1.03 -19.60
C ALA A 274 3.83 -1.05 -18.78
N LEU A 275 3.37 -2.23 -18.37
CA LEU A 275 2.20 -2.41 -17.51
C LEU A 275 2.39 -1.74 -16.15
N LYS A 276 3.58 -1.89 -15.56
CA LYS A 276 3.95 -1.24 -14.31
C LYS A 276 3.80 0.27 -14.43
N GLU A 277 4.41 0.87 -15.44
CA GLU A 277 4.37 2.33 -15.66
C GLU A 277 2.94 2.85 -15.92
N MET A 278 2.16 2.16 -16.76
CA MET A 278 0.78 2.60 -17.05
C MET A 278 -0.14 2.51 -15.84
N ARG A 279 -0.01 1.47 -15.02
CA ARG A 279 -0.79 1.35 -13.78
C ARG A 279 -0.31 2.34 -12.72
N LEU A 280 0.98 2.63 -12.61
CA LEU A 280 1.48 3.68 -11.72
C LEU A 280 0.96 5.06 -12.11
N ALA A 281 0.90 5.38 -13.41
CA ALA A 281 0.28 6.60 -13.89
C ALA A 281 -1.20 6.69 -13.44
N ALA A 282 -1.99 5.63 -13.66
CA ALA A 282 -3.39 5.59 -13.21
C ALA A 282 -3.55 5.68 -11.68
N ILE A 283 -2.68 5.03 -10.91
CA ILE A 283 -2.63 5.15 -9.45
C ILE A 283 -2.39 6.60 -9.05
N ASN A 284 -1.42 7.27 -9.69
CA ASN A 284 -1.07 8.65 -9.39
C ASN A 284 -2.16 9.65 -9.77
N LEU A 285 -2.92 9.39 -10.83
CA LEU A 285 -4.11 10.15 -11.25
C LEU A 285 -5.31 9.98 -10.30
N GLY A 286 -5.21 9.06 -9.33
CA GLY A 286 -6.21 8.83 -8.30
C GLY A 286 -7.33 7.88 -8.73
N PHE A 287 -7.11 7.02 -9.75
CA PHE A 287 -8.11 6.03 -10.13
C PHE A 287 -8.31 4.97 -9.05
N ALA A 288 -9.55 4.48 -8.95
CA ALA A 288 -9.92 3.39 -8.07
C ALA A 288 -9.26 2.08 -8.53
N LYS A 289 -9.11 1.13 -7.60
CA LYS A 289 -8.48 -0.16 -7.84
C LYS A 289 -9.12 -0.94 -9.01
N THR A 290 -10.44 -0.92 -9.12
CA THR A 290 -11.17 -1.57 -10.22
C THR A 290 -10.84 -0.97 -11.58
N ALA A 291 -10.71 0.35 -11.67
CA ALA A 291 -10.33 1.08 -12.88
C ALA A 291 -8.88 0.79 -13.29
N VAL A 292 -7.94 0.76 -12.34
CA VAL A 292 -6.53 0.42 -12.60
C VAL A 292 -6.40 -1.01 -13.16
N ARG A 293 -7.22 -1.95 -12.69
CA ARG A 293 -7.21 -3.35 -13.17
C ARG A 293 -7.61 -3.49 -14.63
N THR A 294 -8.39 -2.57 -15.19
CA THR A 294 -8.79 -2.56 -16.60
C THR A 294 -7.59 -2.45 -17.55
N ILE A 295 -6.48 -1.88 -17.07
CA ILE A 295 -5.20 -1.84 -17.78
C ILE A 295 -4.56 -3.23 -17.65
N GLU A 296 -4.97 -4.17 -18.49
CA GLU A 296 -4.44 -5.56 -18.50
C GLU A 296 -3.19 -5.68 -19.38
N ASN A 297 -3.17 -4.96 -20.50
CA ASN A 297 -2.04 -4.91 -21.43
C ASN A 297 -1.74 -3.43 -21.75
N ALA A 298 -0.54 -2.95 -21.42
CA ALA A 298 -0.12 -1.57 -21.62
C ALA A 298 -0.14 -1.15 -23.10
N THR A 299 0.43 -1.96 -23.99
CA THR A 299 0.49 -1.67 -25.43
C THR A 299 -0.90 -1.56 -26.05
N THR A 300 -1.75 -2.57 -25.84
CA THR A 300 -3.16 -2.54 -26.29
C THR A 300 -3.90 -1.36 -25.67
N PHE A 301 -3.73 -1.14 -24.36
CA PHE A 301 -4.44 -0.05 -23.69
C PHE A 301 -4.07 1.31 -24.27
N ARG A 302 -2.78 1.54 -24.56
CA ARG A 302 -2.31 2.78 -25.15
C ARG A 302 -2.82 2.96 -26.58
N ASN A 303 -2.55 2.00 -27.44
CA ASN A 303 -2.86 2.12 -28.87
C ASN A 303 -4.36 2.21 -29.13
N ASP A 304 -5.16 1.39 -28.44
CA ASP A 304 -6.57 1.23 -28.76
C ASP A 304 -7.46 2.20 -27.96
N TYR A 305 -6.98 2.68 -26.79
CA TYR A 305 -7.80 3.47 -25.88
C TYR A 305 -7.21 4.81 -25.46
N LEU A 306 -5.90 4.99 -25.33
CA LEU A 306 -5.36 6.21 -24.71
C LEU A 306 -4.80 7.23 -25.70
N ASP A 307 -3.97 6.81 -26.65
CA ASP A 307 -3.11 7.71 -27.41
C ASP A 307 -3.90 8.72 -28.27
N HIS A 308 -5.07 8.34 -28.79
CA HIS A 308 -5.96 9.27 -29.53
C HIS A 308 -6.80 10.19 -28.64
N ARG A 309 -6.78 9.96 -27.31
CA ARG A 309 -7.45 10.81 -26.31
C ARG A 309 -6.49 11.79 -25.64
N LEU A 310 -5.19 11.49 -25.66
CA LEU A 310 -4.18 12.40 -25.14
C LEU A 310 -4.07 13.65 -26.04
N PRO A 311 -4.03 14.86 -25.45
CA PRO A 311 -3.64 16.05 -26.17
C PRO A 311 -2.28 15.86 -26.85
N LYS A 312 -2.12 16.39 -28.08
CA LYS A 312 -0.92 16.16 -28.90
C LYS A 312 0.39 16.63 -28.22
N ASP A 313 0.30 17.68 -27.41
CA ASP A 313 1.39 18.21 -26.59
C ASP A 313 1.82 17.27 -25.44
N LEU A 314 0.95 16.33 -25.06
CA LEU A 314 1.16 15.39 -23.96
C LEU A 314 1.47 13.97 -24.43
N VAL A 315 1.36 13.69 -25.73
CA VAL A 315 1.81 12.41 -26.31
C VAL A 315 3.34 12.36 -26.22
N PRO A 316 3.93 11.40 -25.49
CA PRO A 316 5.38 11.35 -25.33
C PRO A 316 6.07 11.11 -26.68
N VAL A 317 6.98 12.01 -27.05
CA VAL A 317 7.87 11.80 -28.20
C VAL A 317 9.04 10.95 -27.73
N VAL A 318 9.06 9.68 -28.12
CA VAL A 318 10.14 8.76 -27.76
C VAL A 318 11.05 8.55 -28.95
N VAL A 319 12.32 8.93 -28.78
CA VAL A 319 13.40 8.53 -29.66
C VAL A 319 13.93 7.20 -29.15
N ALA A 320 14.03 6.18 -30.02
CA ALA A 320 14.63 4.90 -29.65
C ALA A 320 16.06 5.15 -29.15
N GLY A 321 16.38 4.66 -27.94
CA GLY A 321 17.73 4.79 -27.39
C GLY A 321 18.74 4.00 -28.22
N GLU A 322 19.98 4.46 -28.29
CA GLU A 322 21.10 3.67 -28.81
C GLU A 322 21.51 2.62 -27.76
N SER A 323 21.88 1.40 -28.18
CA SER A 323 22.36 0.38 -27.24
C SER A 323 23.68 0.84 -26.63
N ILE A 324 23.79 0.81 -25.30
CA ILE A 324 25.03 1.17 -24.60
C ILE A 324 25.91 -0.09 -24.52
N PRO A 325 27.11 -0.11 -25.14
CA PRO A 325 28.04 -1.21 -24.97
C PRO A 325 28.58 -1.22 -23.53
N VAL A 326 28.55 -2.37 -22.84
CA VAL A 326 29.18 -2.52 -21.53
C VAL A 326 30.68 -2.71 -21.74
N PRO A 327 31.55 -1.79 -21.26
CA PRO A 327 32.99 -1.92 -21.42
C PRO A 327 33.51 -3.22 -20.81
N GLY A 328 34.29 -3.99 -21.57
CA GLY A 328 34.99 -5.18 -21.09
C GLY A 328 34.20 -6.50 -21.14
N LEU A 329 32.90 -6.48 -21.48
CA LEU A 329 32.07 -7.70 -21.57
C LEU A 329 31.64 -8.06 -23.00
N GLY A 330 31.83 -7.17 -23.99
CA GLY A 330 31.38 -7.41 -25.37
C GLY A 330 29.86 -7.56 -25.51
N VAL A 331 29.10 -7.25 -24.45
CA VAL A 331 27.64 -7.31 -24.38
C VAL A 331 27.12 -5.88 -24.36
N SER A 332 26.12 -5.58 -25.20
CA SER A 332 25.36 -4.32 -25.15
C SER A 332 24.11 -4.50 -24.28
N VAL A 333 23.77 -3.49 -23.48
CA VAL A 333 22.45 -3.45 -22.83
C VAL A 333 21.45 -2.99 -23.88
N SER A 334 20.39 -3.78 -24.09
CA SER A 334 19.32 -3.43 -25.03
C SER A 334 18.75 -2.06 -24.66
N ALA A 335 18.64 -1.17 -25.65
CA ALA A 335 17.91 0.07 -25.47
C ALA A 335 16.47 -0.25 -25.03
N THR A 336 15.93 0.55 -24.11
CA THR A 336 14.55 0.41 -23.65
C THR A 336 13.61 0.39 -24.85
N ILE A 337 12.78 -0.65 -24.97
CA ILE A 337 11.83 -0.77 -26.09
C ILE A 337 10.92 0.48 -26.12
N PRO A 338 10.60 1.03 -27.30
CA PRO A 338 9.83 2.27 -27.42
C PRO A 338 8.53 2.31 -26.60
N ALA A 339 7.85 1.17 -26.47
CA ALA A 339 6.62 1.05 -25.68
C ALA A 339 6.84 1.31 -24.18
N VAL A 340 7.89 0.73 -23.60
CA VAL A 340 8.28 0.92 -22.18
C VAL A 340 8.71 2.37 -21.96
N ALA A 341 9.56 2.89 -22.84
CA ALA A 341 10.04 4.27 -22.74
C ALA A 341 8.89 5.28 -22.83
N ALA A 342 7.91 5.04 -23.70
CA ALA A 342 6.75 5.91 -23.84
C ALA A 342 5.79 5.82 -22.65
N ALA A 343 5.54 4.61 -22.11
CA ALA A 343 4.77 4.46 -20.88
C ALA A 343 5.46 5.16 -19.69
N ARG A 344 6.79 5.02 -19.58
CA ARG A 344 7.60 5.68 -18.55
C ARG A 344 7.54 7.20 -18.66
N ALA A 345 7.71 7.74 -19.87
CA ALA A 345 7.66 9.18 -20.12
C ALA A 345 6.28 9.78 -19.82
N LEU A 346 5.19 9.08 -20.15
CA LEU A 346 3.84 9.50 -19.77
C LEU A 346 3.66 9.50 -18.24
N ASN A 347 4.14 8.47 -17.55
CA ASN A 347 4.11 8.44 -16.10
C ASN A 347 4.95 9.57 -15.49
N ASP A 348 6.11 9.90 -16.05
CA ASP A 348 6.93 11.05 -15.62
C ASP A 348 6.17 12.37 -15.72
N GLN A 349 5.41 12.59 -16.80
CA GLN A 349 4.56 13.77 -16.93
C GLN A 349 3.48 13.81 -15.83
N VAL A 350 2.84 12.68 -15.54
CA VAL A 350 1.86 12.57 -14.44
C VAL A 350 2.51 12.88 -13.09
N LEU A 351 3.68 12.32 -12.81
CA LEU A 351 4.42 12.52 -11.57
C LEU A 351 4.78 13.98 -11.36
N LYS A 352 5.35 14.63 -12.38
CA LYS A 352 5.76 16.04 -12.32
C LYS A 352 4.56 16.98 -12.23
N ALA A 353 3.51 16.74 -13.01
CA ALA A 353 2.27 17.52 -12.93
C ALA A 353 1.61 17.39 -11.55
N LYS A 354 1.56 16.16 -10.98
CA LYS A 354 1.02 15.92 -9.64
C LYS A 354 1.85 16.61 -8.55
N ALA A 355 3.18 16.53 -8.63
CA ALA A 355 4.08 17.17 -7.68
C ALA A 355 3.93 18.69 -7.72
N ALA A 356 3.95 19.29 -8.92
CA ALA A 356 3.78 20.73 -9.09
C ALA A 356 2.38 21.23 -8.67
N ALA A 357 1.31 20.48 -8.98
CA ALA A 357 -0.05 20.81 -8.54
C ALA A 357 -0.23 20.78 -7.01
N ARG A 358 0.64 20.06 -6.30
CA ARG A 358 0.65 19.95 -4.82
C ARG A 358 1.70 20.82 -4.15
N ALA A 359 2.46 21.61 -4.90
CA ALA A 359 3.48 22.48 -4.31
C ALA A 359 2.80 23.51 -3.41
N VAL A 360 3.02 23.39 -2.09
CA VAL A 360 2.52 24.34 -1.09
C VAL A 360 3.65 25.31 -0.77
N SER A 361 3.74 26.41 -1.51
CA SER A 361 4.60 27.53 -1.18
C SER A 361 3.99 28.83 -1.69
N GLU A 362 4.09 29.90 -0.89
CA GLU A 362 3.59 31.22 -1.26
C GLU A 362 4.16 31.68 -2.61
N GLY A 363 3.29 32.08 -3.53
CA GLY A 363 3.68 32.65 -4.84
C GLY A 363 3.94 31.64 -5.97
N VAL A 364 3.80 30.33 -5.75
CA VAL A 364 3.89 29.35 -6.84
C VAL A 364 2.54 29.24 -7.56
N ASP A 365 2.50 29.61 -8.84
CA ASP A 365 1.35 29.38 -9.71
C ASP A 365 1.27 27.90 -10.10
N THR A 366 0.24 27.21 -9.59
CA THR A 366 0.00 25.79 -9.85
C THR A 366 -1.02 25.55 -10.98
N THR A 367 -1.56 26.61 -11.58
CA THR A 367 -2.70 26.55 -12.52
C THR A 367 -2.42 25.66 -13.73
N GLU A 368 -1.25 25.84 -14.36
CA GLU A 368 -0.85 25.04 -15.52
C GLU A 368 -0.60 23.57 -15.17
N ALA A 369 0.00 23.30 -14.00
CA ALA A 369 0.25 21.95 -13.51
C ALA A 369 -1.07 21.22 -13.22
N VAL A 370 -2.02 21.89 -12.56
CA VAL A 370 -3.38 21.38 -12.30
C VAL A 370 -4.11 21.10 -13.62
N ALA A 371 -4.06 22.03 -14.58
CA ALA A 371 -4.68 21.86 -15.89
C ALA A 371 -4.08 20.67 -16.65
N THR A 372 -2.76 20.52 -16.64
CA THR A 372 -2.07 19.39 -17.28
C THR A 372 -2.43 18.06 -16.61
N PHE A 373 -2.42 18.01 -15.28
CA PHE A 373 -2.83 16.81 -14.53
C PHE A 373 -4.27 16.40 -14.86
N ASN A 374 -5.20 17.36 -14.91
CA ASN A 374 -6.61 17.09 -15.24
C ASN A 374 -6.79 16.64 -16.69
N ARG A 375 -6.11 17.25 -17.66
CA ARG A 375 -6.16 16.81 -19.07
C ARG A 375 -5.69 15.36 -19.24
N ILE A 376 -4.61 14.96 -18.56
CA ILE A 376 -4.14 13.56 -18.60
C ILE A 376 -5.17 12.64 -17.91
N LYS A 377 -5.72 13.07 -16.77
CA LYS A 377 -6.75 12.32 -16.05
C LYS A 377 -7.99 12.05 -16.89
N GLU A 378 -8.50 13.07 -17.59
CA GLU A 378 -9.65 12.94 -18.49
C GLU A 378 -9.38 11.97 -19.64
N ALA A 379 -8.18 12.00 -20.22
CA ALA A 379 -7.79 11.04 -21.26
C ALA A 379 -7.78 9.59 -20.74
N PHE A 380 -7.24 9.36 -19.53
CA PHE A 380 -7.27 8.05 -18.88
C PHE A 380 -8.68 7.60 -18.53
N ASP A 381 -9.53 8.50 -18.05
CA ASP A 381 -10.92 8.19 -17.68
C ASP A 381 -11.69 7.68 -18.90
N GLY A 382 -11.64 8.42 -20.01
CA GLY A 382 -12.25 8.01 -21.28
C GLY A 382 -11.65 6.71 -21.85
N ALA A 383 -10.35 6.47 -21.66
CA ALA A 383 -9.70 5.23 -22.08
C ALA A 383 -10.17 4.03 -21.25
N ILE A 384 -10.23 4.17 -19.92
CA ILE A 384 -10.67 3.14 -18.98
C ILE A 384 -12.14 2.78 -19.22
N ASP A 385 -13.01 3.78 -19.43
CA ASP A 385 -14.44 3.55 -19.68
C ASP A 385 -14.70 2.75 -20.97
N VAL A 386 -13.92 2.98 -22.01
CA VAL A 386 -14.03 2.23 -23.26
C VAL A 386 -13.47 0.82 -23.08
N ALA A 387 -12.30 0.70 -22.46
CA ALA A 387 -11.68 -0.59 -22.17
C ALA A 387 -12.56 -1.47 -21.29
N ASP A 388 -13.19 -0.92 -20.24
CA ASP A 388 -14.08 -1.67 -19.35
C ASP A 388 -15.33 -2.15 -20.09
N ARG A 389 -15.95 -1.30 -20.92
CA ARG A 389 -17.08 -1.70 -21.77
C ARG A 389 -16.70 -2.84 -22.72
N GLN A 390 -15.54 -2.76 -23.37
CA GLN A 390 -15.07 -3.83 -24.26
C GLN A 390 -14.75 -5.12 -23.49
N ASN A 391 -14.14 -5.03 -22.32
CA ASN A 391 -13.86 -6.18 -21.45
C ASN A 391 -15.15 -6.85 -20.98
N ARG A 392 -16.18 -6.09 -20.61
CA ARG A 392 -17.52 -6.64 -20.28
C ARG A 392 -18.16 -7.34 -21.47
N LEU A 393 -18.07 -6.77 -22.67
CA LEU A 393 -18.57 -7.41 -23.90
C LEU A 393 -17.83 -8.71 -24.20
N LYS A 394 -16.49 -8.72 -24.08
CA LYS A 394 -15.66 -9.91 -24.25
C LYS A 394 -16.03 -11.01 -23.24
N LYS A 395 -16.12 -10.67 -21.96
CA LYS A 395 -16.55 -11.60 -20.90
C LYS A 395 -17.95 -12.17 -21.17
N ARG A 396 -18.90 -11.33 -21.58
CA ARG A 396 -20.25 -11.80 -21.94
C ARG A 396 -20.25 -12.76 -23.13
N ARG A 397 -19.37 -12.55 -24.12
CA ARG A 397 -19.21 -13.49 -25.25
C ARG A 397 -18.64 -14.83 -24.79
N GLN A 398 -17.68 -14.82 -23.87
CA GLN A 398 -17.08 -16.05 -23.32
C GLN A 398 -18.08 -16.83 -22.44
N LEU A 399 -18.85 -16.14 -21.59
CA LEU A 399 -19.88 -16.72 -20.73
C LEU A 399 -20.96 -17.49 -21.50
N ALA A 400 -21.24 -17.14 -22.75
CA ALA A 400 -22.24 -17.85 -23.55
C ALA A 400 -21.82 -19.31 -23.80
N SER A 401 -20.53 -19.53 -24.08
CA SER A 401 -19.98 -20.88 -24.28
C SER A 401 -19.86 -21.64 -22.95
N GLU A 402 -19.43 -20.98 -21.88
CA GLU A 402 -19.33 -21.59 -20.54
C GLU A 402 -20.69 -22.06 -20.02
N ARG A 403 -21.76 -21.28 -20.23
CA ARG A 403 -23.13 -21.69 -19.86
C ARG A 403 -23.61 -22.94 -20.57
N LEU A 404 -23.17 -23.16 -21.82
CA LEU A 404 -23.48 -24.41 -22.53
C LEU A 404 -22.69 -25.59 -21.97
N ALA A 405 -21.42 -25.37 -21.58
CA ALA A 405 -20.63 -26.40 -20.93
C ALA A 405 -21.23 -26.81 -19.58
N GLU A 406 -21.65 -25.85 -18.75
CA GLU A 406 -22.33 -26.12 -17.47
C GLU A 406 -23.65 -26.87 -17.69
N ALA A 407 -24.48 -26.45 -18.65
CA ALA A 407 -25.72 -27.15 -18.97
C ALA A 407 -25.48 -28.60 -19.42
N SER A 408 -24.42 -28.87 -20.19
CA SER A 408 -24.05 -30.23 -20.56
C SER A 408 -23.68 -31.07 -19.35
N MET A 409 -22.90 -30.53 -18.41
CA MET A 409 -22.55 -31.23 -17.17
C MET A 409 -23.79 -31.57 -16.32
N ASP A 410 -24.73 -30.64 -16.21
CA ASP A 410 -25.98 -30.87 -15.49
C ASP A 410 -26.84 -31.95 -16.18
N ILE A 411 -26.87 -31.98 -17.52
CA ILE A 411 -27.55 -33.03 -18.29
C ILE A 411 -26.88 -34.39 -18.06
N ASP A 412 -25.54 -34.47 -18.08
CA ASP A 412 -24.81 -35.71 -17.83
C ASP A 412 -25.05 -36.24 -16.40
N GLN A 413 -25.08 -35.34 -15.41
CA GLN A 413 -25.43 -35.70 -14.04
C GLN A 413 -26.89 -36.19 -13.94
N CYS A 414 -27.82 -35.53 -14.63
CA CYS A 414 -29.22 -35.93 -14.69
C CYS A 414 -29.39 -37.36 -15.25
N VAL A 415 -28.57 -37.79 -16.21
CA VAL A 415 -28.59 -39.17 -16.71
C VAL A 415 -28.25 -40.16 -15.61
N THR A 416 -27.24 -39.85 -14.79
CA THR A 416 -26.83 -40.69 -13.65
C THR A 416 -27.93 -40.77 -12.60
N ASP A 417 -28.49 -39.63 -12.23
CA ASP A 417 -29.55 -39.53 -11.21
C ASP A 417 -30.83 -40.23 -11.66
N PHE A 418 -31.20 -40.12 -12.94
CA PHE A 418 -32.34 -40.81 -13.53
C PHE A 418 -32.20 -42.34 -13.41
N VAL A 419 -31.02 -42.89 -13.70
CA VAL A 419 -30.75 -44.33 -13.58
C VAL A 419 -30.91 -44.79 -12.13
N GLN A 420 -30.40 -44.01 -11.16
CA GLN A 420 -30.51 -44.33 -9.74
C GLN A 420 -31.95 -44.22 -9.22
N ALA A 421 -32.68 -43.15 -9.58
CA ALA A 421 -34.07 -42.95 -9.22
C ALA A 421 -34.96 -44.06 -9.77
N ARG A 422 -34.71 -44.49 -11.02
CA ARG A 422 -35.41 -45.62 -11.63
C ARG A 422 -35.09 -46.95 -10.93
N ALA A 423 -33.81 -47.21 -10.60
CA ALA A 423 -33.41 -48.43 -9.90
C ALA A 423 -34.03 -48.54 -8.49
N SER A 424 -34.21 -47.41 -7.82
CA SER A 424 -34.83 -47.31 -6.49
C SER A 424 -36.36 -47.14 -6.53
N ARG A 425 -36.98 -47.11 -7.71
CA ARG A 425 -38.43 -46.83 -7.92
C ARG A 425 -38.91 -45.53 -7.27
N SER A 426 -38.04 -44.52 -7.25
CA SER A 426 -38.32 -43.19 -6.67
C SER A 426 -38.47 -42.10 -7.73
N LEU A 427 -38.48 -42.47 -9.01
CA LEU A 427 -38.65 -41.54 -10.13
C LEU A 427 -40.09 -41.02 -10.21
N ASP A 428 -40.24 -39.70 -10.25
CA ASP A 428 -41.47 -39.02 -10.66
C ASP A 428 -41.43 -38.79 -12.18
N GLU A 429 -42.15 -39.63 -12.93
CA GLU A 429 -42.12 -39.63 -14.40
C GLU A 429 -42.76 -38.37 -15.00
N ASP A 430 -43.86 -37.89 -14.41
CA ASP A 430 -44.61 -36.73 -14.89
C ASP A 430 -43.79 -35.44 -14.70
N ALA A 431 -43.19 -35.27 -13.51
CA ALA A 431 -42.33 -34.12 -13.24
C ALA A 431 -41.06 -34.10 -14.11
N PHE A 432 -40.52 -35.29 -14.44
CA PHE A 432 -39.38 -35.43 -15.33
C PHE A 432 -39.73 -35.08 -16.79
N ASP A 433 -40.88 -35.53 -17.30
CA ASP A 433 -41.37 -35.18 -18.64
C ASP A 433 -41.58 -33.67 -18.78
N ASP A 434 -42.23 -33.03 -17.79
CA ASP A 434 -42.41 -31.57 -17.73
C ASP A 434 -41.07 -30.82 -17.79
N ALA A 435 -40.04 -31.33 -17.12
CA ALA A 435 -38.69 -30.77 -17.17
C ALA A 435 -38.05 -30.90 -18.55
N LEU A 436 -38.20 -32.05 -19.22
CA LEU A 436 -37.71 -32.25 -20.60
C LEU A 436 -38.41 -31.32 -21.60
N LEU A 437 -39.72 -31.09 -21.45
CA LEU A 437 -40.47 -30.14 -22.29
C LEU A 437 -39.96 -28.69 -22.13
N LYS A 438 -39.60 -28.31 -20.90
CA LYS A 438 -38.97 -27.00 -20.62
C LYS A 438 -37.57 -26.90 -21.22
N LEU A 439 -36.75 -27.96 -21.09
CA LEU A 439 -35.42 -28.02 -21.73
C LEU A 439 -35.53 -27.88 -23.24
N ARG A 440 -36.43 -28.63 -23.89
CA ARG A 440 -36.72 -28.53 -25.33
C ARG A 440 -37.10 -27.11 -25.73
N THR A 441 -37.95 -26.44 -24.97
CA THR A 441 -38.36 -25.06 -25.23
C THR A 441 -37.18 -24.08 -25.15
N SER A 442 -36.28 -24.27 -24.19
CA SER A 442 -35.07 -23.46 -24.06
C SER A 442 -34.09 -23.69 -25.22
N LEU A 443 -33.88 -24.94 -25.64
CA LEU A 443 -33.04 -25.28 -26.81
C LEU A 443 -33.59 -24.67 -28.11
N ARG A 444 -34.91 -24.66 -28.30
CA ARG A 444 -35.54 -23.97 -29.46
C ARG A 444 -35.26 -22.47 -29.47
N LYS A 445 -35.41 -21.81 -28.32
CA LYS A 445 -35.12 -20.38 -28.19
C LYS A 445 -33.65 -20.09 -28.51
N LEU A 446 -32.74 -20.95 -28.06
CA LEU A 446 -31.32 -20.85 -28.37
C LEU A 446 -31.06 -21.01 -29.88
N ALA A 447 -31.60 -22.07 -30.51
CA ALA A 447 -31.47 -22.33 -31.94
C ALA A 447 -31.94 -21.14 -32.79
N GLN A 448 -33.09 -20.55 -32.43
CA GLN A 448 -33.64 -19.37 -33.11
C GLN A 448 -32.71 -18.14 -33.07
N GLN A 449 -31.93 -17.97 -32.00
CA GLN A 449 -31.01 -16.84 -31.88
C GLN A 449 -29.67 -17.12 -32.57
N VAL A 450 -29.14 -18.35 -32.46
CA VAL A 450 -27.84 -18.71 -33.03
C VAL A 450 -27.91 -18.80 -34.56
N GLY A 451 -29.05 -19.19 -35.14
CA GLY A 451 -29.23 -19.26 -36.60
C GLY A 451 -29.36 -17.92 -37.32
N ARG A 452 -29.48 -16.80 -36.59
CA ARG A 452 -29.62 -15.48 -37.22
C ARG A 452 -28.28 -15.01 -37.76
N GLY A 453 -28.14 -14.98 -39.09
CA GLY A 453 -27.04 -14.32 -39.78
C GLY A 453 -25.79 -15.18 -40.00
N ILE A 454 -25.84 -16.50 -39.76
CA ILE A 454 -24.74 -17.43 -40.05
C ILE A 454 -25.03 -18.15 -41.38
N GLN A 455 -24.26 -17.84 -42.43
CA GLN A 455 -24.44 -18.45 -43.75
C GLN A 455 -23.94 -19.90 -43.83
N ASN A 456 -22.88 -20.23 -43.08
CA ASN A 456 -22.30 -21.57 -42.99
C ASN A 456 -22.14 -21.97 -41.51
N PRO A 457 -23.15 -22.58 -40.89
CA PRO A 457 -23.07 -22.98 -39.49
C PRO A 457 -22.05 -24.11 -39.30
N GLY A 458 -21.28 -24.06 -38.21
CA GLY A 458 -20.46 -25.20 -37.79
C GLY A 458 -21.32 -26.37 -37.30
N GLU A 459 -20.70 -27.55 -37.16
CA GLU A 459 -21.38 -28.82 -36.87
C GLU A 459 -22.35 -28.74 -35.68
N GLY A 460 -21.93 -28.17 -34.54
CA GLY A 460 -22.79 -28.05 -33.37
C GLY A 460 -24.02 -27.14 -33.57
N VAL A 461 -23.89 -26.09 -34.38
CA VAL A 461 -25.01 -25.18 -34.71
C VAL A 461 -25.97 -25.86 -35.69
N ALA A 462 -25.43 -26.59 -36.68
CA ALA A 462 -26.23 -27.39 -37.60
C ALA A 462 -27.05 -28.45 -36.84
N TRP A 463 -26.41 -29.21 -35.95
CA TRP A 463 -27.09 -30.18 -35.07
C TRP A 463 -28.19 -29.52 -34.23
N LEU A 464 -27.91 -28.38 -33.60
CA LEU A 464 -28.90 -27.69 -32.77
C LEU A 464 -30.12 -27.23 -33.58
N HIS A 465 -29.91 -26.80 -34.82
CA HIS A 465 -31.00 -26.47 -35.74
C HIS A 465 -31.83 -27.69 -36.11
N ASP A 466 -31.20 -28.79 -36.47
CA ASP A 466 -31.88 -30.04 -36.83
C ASP A 466 -32.68 -30.58 -35.64
N ALA A 467 -32.07 -30.61 -34.44
CA ALA A 467 -32.70 -31.03 -33.20
C ALA A 467 -33.90 -30.13 -32.82
N ALA A 468 -33.83 -28.83 -33.12
CA ALA A 468 -34.94 -27.90 -32.90
C ALA A 468 -36.04 -27.99 -33.98
N ALA A 469 -35.67 -28.37 -35.21
CA ALA A 469 -36.54 -28.41 -36.39
C ALA A 469 -37.28 -29.75 -36.61
N ALA A 470 -36.84 -30.84 -35.97
CA ALA A 470 -37.41 -32.20 -36.11
C ALA A 470 -38.91 -32.36 -35.74
N GLU A 471 -39.64 -31.29 -35.47
CA GLU A 471 -41.09 -31.27 -35.20
C GLU A 471 -41.87 -30.20 -36.02
N GLY A 472 -41.37 -29.78 -37.18
CA GLY A 472 -42.20 -29.10 -38.19
C GLY A 472 -43.03 -30.06 -39.06
N THR A 473 -42.78 -31.37 -38.95
CA THR A 473 -43.34 -32.39 -39.84
C THR A 473 -43.80 -33.59 -39.03
N LYS A 474 -44.95 -33.45 -38.36
CA LYS A 474 -45.86 -34.56 -38.10
C LYS A 474 -47.29 -34.10 -38.36
#